data_AF-A0A351SGU5-F1
#
_entry.id   AF-A0A351SGU5-F1
#
_cell.length_a   1.000
_cell.length_b   1.000
_cell.length_c   1.000
_cell.angle_alpha   90.00
_cell.angle_beta   90.00
_cell.angle_gamma   90.00
#
_symmetry.space_group_name_H-M   'P 1'
#
loop_
_entity.id
_entity.type
_entity.pdbx_description
1 polymer ?
#
loop_
_entity_poly.entity_id
_entity_poly.type
_entity_poly.pdbx_seq_one_letter_code
_entity_poly.pdbx_strand_id
1 'polypeptide(L)'
;MSTSSETYPLDGVTVIDFSRLLPGPWCTQMLGDLGAVVIKVEEPKLGDASRYNPPLYQQSSVYYNSVNGNKKSITLDLRTKAGQCIAHRLMESADVVVESFRPGVSKKLGVDYSTAKALNRGIIYCSFSGFGQSGPWVNVSGHDLAVQSMSGLMTLTAEGNEVPHMPGFQAADYAAATMASIGVLSAVIRHMKTGNGAYLDIAMFDSLFSMSNVILSGAKARTAGGEGYPMMQLWGGNPRYSTYATADNKAVSVALLEA
;
A
#
# COMPACT_ATOMS: atom_id res chain seq x y z
N MET A 1 24.64 31.17 -5.20
CA MET A 1 24.55 29.72 -5.48
C MET A 1 23.30 29.50 -6.30
N SER A 2 23.48 29.05 -7.54
CA SER A 2 22.41 28.87 -8.53
C SER A 2 21.50 27.72 -8.10
N THR A 3 20.33 28.01 -7.56
CA THR A 3 19.25 27.03 -7.43
C THR A 3 18.63 26.86 -8.81
N SER A 4 19.10 25.89 -9.60
CA SER A 4 18.20 25.31 -10.60
C SER A 4 16.96 24.87 -9.83
N SER A 5 15.78 25.40 -10.17
CA SER A 5 14.53 24.79 -9.71
C SER A 5 14.49 23.41 -10.33
N GLU A 6 15.00 22.41 -9.62
CA GLU A 6 14.89 21.03 -10.06
C GLU A 6 13.40 20.71 -10.14
N THR A 7 12.91 20.56 -11.36
CA THR A 7 11.56 20.11 -11.64
C THR A 7 11.47 18.69 -11.11
N TYR A 8 10.55 18.45 -10.17
CA TYR A 8 10.36 17.10 -9.64
C TYR A 8 9.76 16.18 -10.72
N PRO A 9 9.99 14.85 -10.64
CA PRO A 9 9.53 13.91 -11.65
C PRO A 9 8.01 13.92 -11.90
N LEU A 10 7.21 14.28 -10.90
CA LEU A 10 5.74 14.38 -10.98
C LEU A 10 5.23 15.83 -10.88
N ASP A 11 6.07 16.82 -11.18
CA ASP A 11 5.60 18.20 -11.28
C ASP A 11 4.46 18.32 -12.31
N GLY A 12 3.37 18.96 -11.88
CA GLY A 12 2.16 19.11 -12.68
C GLY A 12 1.16 17.95 -12.55
N VAL A 13 1.51 16.84 -11.90
CA VAL A 13 0.59 15.73 -11.63
C VAL A 13 -0.30 16.05 -10.44
N THR A 14 -1.62 15.90 -10.59
CA THR A 14 -2.61 16.05 -9.52
C THR A 14 -3.18 14.69 -9.11
N VAL A 15 -3.09 14.39 -7.81
CA VAL A 15 -3.60 13.16 -7.19
C VAL A 15 -4.78 13.48 -6.28
N ILE A 16 -5.91 12.82 -6.50
CA ILE A 16 -7.05 12.84 -5.57
C ILE A 16 -7.03 11.56 -4.74
N ASP A 17 -6.84 11.74 -3.44
CA ASP A 17 -6.65 10.65 -2.48
C ASP A 17 -7.91 10.47 -1.61
N PHE A 18 -8.75 9.50 -1.96
CA PHE A 18 -9.89 9.06 -1.15
C PHE A 18 -9.52 7.94 -0.17
N SER A 19 -8.25 7.53 -0.13
CA SER A 19 -7.81 6.43 0.73
C SER A 19 -7.76 6.84 2.19
N ARG A 20 -7.92 5.83 3.06
CA ARG A 20 -7.95 5.96 4.51
C ARG A 20 -7.08 4.88 5.12
N LEU A 21 -6.35 5.21 6.20
CA LEU A 21 -5.35 4.33 6.81
C LEU A 21 -4.34 3.82 5.77
N LEU A 22 -3.35 3.03 6.14
CA LEU A 22 -2.58 2.30 5.13
C LEU A 22 -3.50 1.36 4.30
N PRO A 23 -3.13 1.02 3.04
CA PRO A 23 -1.87 1.34 2.35
C PRO A 23 -1.85 2.67 1.56
N GLY A 24 -3.01 3.17 1.15
CA GLY A 24 -3.13 4.25 0.15
C GLY A 24 -2.38 5.55 0.48
N PRO A 25 -2.45 6.10 1.70
CA PRO A 25 -1.77 7.31 2.11
C PRO A 25 -0.26 7.24 1.96
N TRP A 26 0.37 6.08 2.17
CA TRP A 26 1.81 5.95 1.95
C TRP A 26 2.15 5.96 0.46
N CYS A 27 1.34 5.31 -0.38
CA CYS A 27 1.48 5.42 -1.83
C CYS A 27 1.37 6.89 -2.29
N THR A 28 0.31 7.60 -1.87
CA THR A 28 0.12 9.00 -2.26
C THR A 28 1.13 9.95 -1.61
N GLN A 29 1.66 9.63 -0.42
CA GLN A 29 2.79 10.35 0.16
C GLN A 29 4.01 10.27 -0.76
N MET A 30 4.39 9.07 -1.20
CA MET A 30 5.53 8.90 -2.11
C MET A 30 5.34 9.67 -3.43
N LEU A 31 4.12 9.69 -3.97
CA LEU A 31 3.82 10.50 -5.16
C LEU A 31 3.97 12.01 -4.88
N GLY A 32 3.55 12.47 -3.70
CA GLY A 32 3.76 13.85 -3.27
C GLY A 32 5.23 14.20 -3.07
N ASP A 33 6.02 13.30 -2.50
CA ASP A 33 7.47 13.46 -2.33
C ASP A 33 8.20 13.51 -3.68
N LEU A 34 7.61 12.92 -4.73
CA LEU A 34 8.06 13.00 -6.12
C LEU A 34 7.52 14.22 -6.89
N GLY A 35 6.83 15.16 -6.22
CA GLY A 35 6.37 16.43 -6.79
C GLY A 35 4.88 16.54 -7.11
N ALA A 36 4.11 15.47 -6.95
CA ALA A 36 2.68 15.52 -7.26
C ALA A 36 1.90 16.38 -6.25
N VAL A 37 0.91 17.12 -6.73
CA VAL A 37 -0.05 17.80 -5.84
C VAL A 37 -1.09 16.79 -5.38
N VAL A 38 -1.02 16.42 -4.10
CA VAL A 38 -1.95 15.45 -3.50
C VAL A 38 -3.05 16.17 -2.71
N ILE A 39 -4.30 15.89 -3.05
CA ILE A 39 -5.48 16.39 -2.35
C ILE A 39 -6.18 15.19 -1.69
N LYS A 40 -6.05 15.09 -0.37
CA LYS A 40 -6.76 14.10 0.44
C LYS A 40 -8.20 14.54 0.65
N VAL A 41 -9.14 13.67 0.30
CA VAL A 41 -10.56 13.87 0.54
C VAL A 41 -10.99 13.05 1.75
N GLU A 42 -11.52 13.74 2.75
CA GLU A 42 -11.84 13.16 4.05
C GLU A 42 -13.31 13.36 4.40
N GLU A 43 -13.86 12.51 5.27
CA GLU A 43 -15.22 12.72 5.74
C GLU A 43 -15.27 13.88 6.77
N PRO A 44 -16.30 14.75 6.79
CA PRO A 44 -16.26 16.00 7.56
C PRO A 44 -16.13 15.92 9.09
N LYS A 45 -16.50 14.81 9.72
CA LYS A 45 -16.54 14.71 11.19
C LYS A 45 -15.28 14.07 11.76
N LEU A 46 -14.98 12.84 11.35
CA LEU A 46 -13.82 12.10 11.83
C LEU A 46 -12.60 12.28 10.93
N GLY A 47 -12.81 12.57 9.65
CA GLY A 47 -11.77 12.43 8.64
C GLY A 47 -11.17 11.02 8.56
N ASP A 48 -9.87 10.93 8.33
CA ASP A 48 -9.13 9.68 8.44
C ASP A 48 -8.98 9.25 9.91
N ALA A 49 -9.36 8.00 10.21
CA ALA A 49 -9.29 7.46 11.57
C ALA A 49 -7.84 7.47 12.13
N SER A 50 -6.83 7.39 11.26
CA SER A 50 -5.42 7.45 11.68
C SER A 50 -5.05 8.77 12.35
N ARG A 51 -5.80 9.86 12.15
CA ARG A 51 -5.56 11.17 12.80
C ARG A 51 -5.52 11.08 14.32
N TYR A 52 -6.17 10.08 14.90
CA TYR A 52 -6.32 9.89 16.34
C TYR A 52 -5.50 8.72 16.89
N ASN A 53 -4.69 8.05 16.07
CA ASN A 53 -3.89 6.92 16.50
C ASN A 53 -2.69 7.38 17.35
N PRO A 54 -2.50 6.88 18.58
CA PRO A 54 -1.30 7.16 19.36
C PRO A 54 -0.05 6.48 18.75
N PRO A 55 1.17 6.99 19.03
CA PRO A 55 1.45 8.16 19.87
C PRO A 55 1.05 9.47 19.18
N LEU A 56 0.60 10.43 20.00
CA LEU A 56 0.29 11.79 19.55
C LEU A 56 1.51 12.69 19.79
N TYR A 57 1.82 13.54 18.82
CA TYR A 57 2.72 14.67 19.01
C TYR A 57 1.90 15.96 18.90
N GLN A 58 1.92 16.75 19.97
CA GLN A 58 1.01 17.89 20.15
C GLN A 58 -0.47 17.45 20.00
N GLN A 59 -1.15 17.86 18.92
CA GLN A 59 -2.56 17.57 18.67
C GLN A 59 -2.82 16.60 17.50
N SER A 60 -1.77 15.96 16.96
CA SER A 60 -1.91 15.06 15.82
C SER A 60 -1.17 13.73 16.00
N SER A 61 -1.73 12.68 15.40
CA SER A 61 -1.08 11.37 15.34
C SER A 61 0.23 11.45 14.56
N VAL A 62 1.31 10.92 15.17
CA VAL A 62 2.61 10.78 14.48
C VAL A 62 2.47 9.85 13.27
N TYR A 63 1.65 8.81 13.38
CA TYR A 63 1.36 7.91 12.27
C TYR A 63 0.61 8.61 11.14
N TYR A 64 -0.44 9.36 11.42
CA TYR A 64 -1.14 10.11 10.38
C TYR A 64 -0.18 11.05 9.63
N ASN A 65 0.63 11.80 10.38
CA ASN A 65 1.56 12.77 9.83
C ASN A 65 2.66 12.11 8.99
N SER A 66 3.13 10.92 9.37
CA SER A 66 4.21 10.23 8.65
C SER A 66 3.82 9.69 7.27
N VAL A 67 2.51 9.54 7.01
CA VAL A 67 1.98 9.07 5.71
C VAL A 67 1.04 10.06 5.04
N ASN A 68 0.95 11.30 5.54
CA ASN A 68 0.13 12.37 4.95
C ASN A 68 0.84 13.74 4.94
N GLY A 69 2.16 13.78 5.10
CA GLY A 69 2.95 14.99 4.96
C GLY A 69 2.75 15.68 3.60
N ASN A 70 2.75 17.01 3.60
CA ASN A 70 2.63 17.85 2.39
C ASN A 70 1.33 17.71 1.56
N LYS A 71 0.38 16.88 1.98
CA LYS A 71 -0.93 16.78 1.32
C LYS A 71 -1.81 17.99 1.63
N LYS A 72 -2.55 18.44 0.63
CA LYS A 72 -3.73 19.28 0.85
C LYS A 72 -4.87 18.40 1.37
N SER A 73 -5.78 18.96 2.16
CA SER A 73 -6.94 18.23 2.68
C SER A 73 -8.22 19.03 2.44
N ILE A 74 -9.28 18.33 2.05
CA ILE A 74 -10.65 18.83 1.97
C ILE A 74 -11.59 17.81 2.57
N THR A 75 -12.62 18.27 3.27
CA THR A 75 -13.67 17.39 3.77
C THR A 75 -14.89 17.39 2.84
N LEU A 76 -15.37 16.21 2.44
CA LEU A 76 -16.53 16.01 1.58
C LEU A 76 -17.40 14.85 2.10
N ASP A 77 -18.71 15.08 2.21
CA ASP A 77 -19.66 13.98 2.43
C ASP A 77 -20.10 13.36 1.10
N LEU A 78 -19.39 12.29 0.71
CA LEU A 78 -19.65 11.53 -0.54
C LEU A 78 -20.99 10.79 -0.55
N ARG A 79 -21.77 10.80 0.54
CA ARG A 79 -23.15 10.27 0.58
C ARG A 79 -24.16 11.29 0.07
N THR A 80 -23.77 12.55 -0.05
CA THR A 80 -24.63 13.63 -0.53
C THR A 80 -24.36 13.92 -2.00
N LYS A 81 -25.39 14.33 -2.75
CA LYS A 81 -25.22 14.77 -4.16
C LYS A 81 -24.24 15.94 -4.30
N ALA A 82 -24.22 16.86 -3.32
CA ALA A 82 -23.31 17.99 -3.31
C ALA A 82 -21.85 17.53 -3.15
N GLY A 83 -21.57 16.63 -2.21
CA GLY A 83 -20.23 16.06 -2.02
C GLY A 83 -19.76 15.26 -3.24
N GLN A 84 -20.65 14.48 -3.85
CA GLN A 84 -20.36 13.76 -5.09
C GLN A 84 -20.05 14.72 -6.25
N CYS A 85 -20.84 15.79 -6.42
CA CYS A 85 -20.59 16.80 -7.44
C CYS A 85 -19.20 17.45 -7.31
N ILE A 86 -18.79 17.78 -6.08
CA ILE A 86 -17.44 18.33 -5.83
C ILE A 86 -16.36 17.27 -6.12
N ALA A 87 -16.56 16.02 -5.70
CA ALA A 87 -15.64 14.93 -5.99
C ALA A 87 -15.50 14.66 -7.51
N HIS A 88 -16.59 14.76 -8.27
CA HIS A 88 -16.58 14.63 -9.73
C HIS A 88 -15.75 15.72 -10.39
N ARG A 89 -15.89 16.98 -9.94
CA ARG A 89 -15.06 18.10 -10.42
C ARG A 89 -13.58 17.91 -10.10
N LEU A 90 -13.26 17.35 -8.93
CA LEU A 90 -11.87 17.03 -8.58
C LEU A 90 -11.31 15.94 -9.52
N MET A 91 -12.06 14.85 -9.73
CA MET A 91 -11.65 13.74 -10.61
C MET A 91 -11.53 14.15 -12.09
N GLU A 92 -12.36 15.09 -12.55
CA GLU A 92 -12.30 15.62 -13.92
C GLU A 92 -10.94 16.27 -14.21
N SER A 93 -10.36 16.99 -13.24
CA SER A 93 -9.05 17.64 -13.35
C SER A 93 -7.87 16.81 -12.86
N ALA A 94 -8.11 15.59 -12.37
CA ALA A 94 -7.07 14.76 -11.77
C ALA A 94 -6.33 13.92 -12.81
N ASP A 95 -5.05 13.67 -12.58
CA ASP A 95 -4.28 12.67 -13.34
C ASP A 95 -4.39 11.29 -12.69
N VAL A 96 -4.42 11.26 -11.36
CA VAL A 96 -4.49 10.04 -10.56
C VAL A 96 -5.60 10.13 -9.51
N VAL A 97 -6.38 9.07 -9.38
CA VAL A 97 -7.30 8.84 -8.26
C VAL A 97 -6.84 7.62 -7.49
N VAL A 98 -6.77 7.72 -6.17
CA VAL A 98 -6.43 6.62 -5.27
C VAL A 98 -7.56 6.41 -4.27
N GLU A 99 -8.00 5.17 -4.09
CA GLU A 99 -8.97 4.81 -3.06
C GLU A 99 -8.69 3.43 -2.45
N SER A 100 -9.16 3.24 -1.22
CA SER A 100 -8.98 1.99 -0.44
C SER A 100 -10.28 1.48 0.17
N PHE A 101 -11.42 1.76 -0.47
CA PHE A 101 -12.70 1.29 0.01
C PHE A 101 -12.87 -0.21 -0.26
N ARG A 102 -13.71 -0.87 0.56
CA ARG A 102 -14.11 -2.26 0.28
C ARG A 102 -14.75 -2.36 -1.12
N PRO A 103 -14.58 -3.48 -1.84
CA PRO A 103 -15.17 -3.68 -3.15
C PRO A 103 -16.66 -3.28 -3.22
N GLY A 104 -17.00 -2.49 -4.25
CA GLY A 104 -18.34 -1.96 -4.48
C GLY A 104 -18.73 -0.71 -3.69
N VAL A 105 -17.97 -0.29 -2.68
CA VAL A 105 -18.27 0.93 -1.91
C VAL A 105 -17.99 2.19 -2.73
N SER A 106 -16.88 2.26 -3.48
CA SER A 106 -16.58 3.39 -4.37
C SER A 106 -17.71 3.68 -5.36
N LYS A 107 -18.35 2.62 -5.88
CA LYS A 107 -19.53 2.73 -6.76
C LYS A 107 -20.74 3.34 -6.05
N LYS A 108 -21.01 2.93 -4.80
CA LYS A 108 -22.09 3.52 -3.99
C LYS A 108 -21.83 4.99 -3.66
N LEU A 109 -20.56 5.37 -3.52
CA LEU A 109 -20.11 6.74 -3.27
C LEU A 109 -19.97 7.57 -4.55
N GLY A 110 -20.15 6.97 -5.73
CA GLY A 110 -20.03 7.67 -7.02
C GLY A 110 -18.61 8.11 -7.36
N VAL A 111 -17.59 7.44 -6.84
CA VAL A 111 -16.17 7.74 -7.08
C VAL A 111 -15.42 6.54 -7.65
N ASP A 112 -16.12 5.57 -8.23
CA ASP A 112 -15.53 4.37 -8.85
C ASP A 112 -14.84 4.68 -10.19
N TYR A 113 -14.06 3.71 -10.68
CA TYR A 113 -13.33 3.85 -11.95
C TYR A 113 -14.23 4.16 -13.15
N SER A 114 -15.42 3.56 -13.25
CA SER A 114 -16.28 3.82 -14.42
C SER A 114 -16.78 5.27 -14.43
N THR A 115 -17.11 5.81 -13.26
CA THR A 115 -17.45 7.22 -13.08
C THR A 115 -16.27 8.12 -13.39
N ALA A 116 -15.09 7.84 -12.81
CA ALA A 116 -13.88 8.63 -13.05
C ALA A 116 -13.48 8.65 -14.53
N LYS A 117 -13.52 7.50 -15.21
CA LYS A 117 -13.18 7.37 -16.64
C LYS A 117 -14.16 8.11 -17.56
N ALA A 118 -15.43 8.17 -17.18
CA ALA A 118 -16.44 8.92 -17.93
C ALA A 118 -16.17 10.44 -17.88
N LEU A 119 -15.64 10.93 -16.76
CA LEU A 119 -15.25 12.34 -16.57
C LEU A 119 -13.90 12.65 -17.23
N ASN A 120 -12.91 11.78 -17.05
CA ASN A 120 -11.58 11.91 -17.62
C ASN A 120 -11.11 10.56 -18.19
N ARG A 121 -11.07 10.43 -19.53
CA ARG A 121 -10.60 9.20 -20.21
C ARG A 121 -9.12 8.89 -19.97
N GLY A 122 -8.34 9.90 -19.61
CA GLY A 122 -6.93 9.82 -19.28
C GLY A 122 -6.64 9.35 -17.85
N ILE A 123 -7.66 9.20 -17.01
CA ILE A 123 -7.49 8.99 -15.57
C ILE A 123 -6.76 7.69 -15.24
N ILE A 124 -5.77 7.79 -14.35
CA ILE A 124 -5.15 6.65 -13.70
C ILE A 124 -5.88 6.42 -12.39
N TYR A 125 -6.49 5.25 -12.23
CA TYR A 125 -7.29 4.94 -11.07
C TYR A 125 -6.68 3.75 -10.33
N CYS A 126 -6.26 3.96 -9.10
CA CYS A 126 -5.67 2.95 -8.24
C CYS A 126 -6.63 2.58 -7.11
N SER A 127 -6.99 1.31 -7.05
CA SER A 127 -7.92 0.74 -6.07
C SER A 127 -7.19 -0.25 -5.19
N PHE A 128 -7.18 -0.02 -3.88
CA PHE A 128 -6.63 -0.94 -2.90
C PHE A 128 -7.69 -1.81 -2.27
N SER A 129 -7.40 -3.09 -2.11
CA SER A 129 -8.19 -4.02 -1.31
C SER A 129 -7.32 -5.15 -0.75
N GLY A 130 -7.83 -5.91 0.22
CA GLY A 130 -7.08 -7.02 0.79
C GLY A 130 -6.71 -8.10 -0.22
N PHE A 131 -7.68 -8.47 -1.06
CA PHE A 131 -7.63 -9.65 -1.93
C PHE A 131 -8.03 -9.36 -3.38
N GLY A 132 -8.04 -8.09 -3.78
CA GLY A 132 -8.41 -7.66 -5.12
C GLY A 132 -9.90 -7.40 -5.28
N GLN A 133 -10.28 -6.90 -6.46
CA GLN A 133 -11.66 -6.57 -6.83
C GLN A 133 -12.38 -7.75 -7.51
N SER A 134 -11.74 -8.92 -7.54
CA SER A 134 -12.26 -10.14 -8.15
C SER A 134 -11.83 -11.40 -7.38
N GLY A 135 -12.33 -12.56 -7.79
CA GLY A 135 -11.97 -13.84 -7.17
C GLY A 135 -12.78 -14.20 -5.92
N PRO A 136 -12.49 -15.36 -5.31
CA PRO A 136 -13.32 -15.93 -4.24
C PRO A 136 -13.24 -15.15 -2.92
N TRP A 137 -12.21 -14.33 -2.72
CA TRP A 137 -11.95 -13.62 -1.47
C TRP A 137 -12.29 -12.13 -1.50
N VAL A 138 -12.95 -11.66 -2.57
CA VAL A 138 -13.33 -10.25 -2.76
C VAL A 138 -14.13 -9.65 -1.58
N ASN A 139 -14.89 -10.48 -0.86
CA ASN A 139 -15.70 -10.04 0.28
C ASN A 139 -15.01 -10.21 1.65
N VAL A 140 -13.78 -10.72 1.69
CA VAL A 140 -13.02 -10.89 2.94
C VAL A 140 -12.44 -9.54 3.37
N SER A 141 -12.52 -9.21 4.67
CA SER A 141 -11.97 -7.95 5.18
C SER A 141 -10.44 -7.99 5.12
N GLY A 142 -9.87 -7.12 4.28
CA GLY A 142 -8.44 -7.02 4.01
C GLY A 142 -7.66 -6.20 5.02
N HIS A 143 -7.60 -6.62 6.28
CA HIS A 143 -6.66 -6.00 7.23
C HIS A 143 -5.27 -6.60 7.07
N ASP A 144 -4.23 -5.81 7.31
CA ASP A 144 -2.83 -6.25 7.20
C ASP A 144 -2.55 -7.57 7.92
N LEU A 145 -2.95 -7.70 9.19
CA LEU A 145 -2.78 -8.94 9.95
C LEU A 145 -3.46 -10.16 9.30
N ALA A 146 -4.67 -9.98 8.75
CA ALA A 146 -5.38 -11.05 8.07
C ALA A 146 -4.65 -11.47 6.78
N VAL A 147 -4.15 -10.49 6.02
CA VAL A 147 -3.39 -10.75 4.80
C VAL A 147 -2.03 -11.42 5.11
N GLN A 148 -1.31 -10.96 6.12
CA GLN A 148 -0.05 -11.58 6.58
C GLN A 148 -0.26 -13.02 7.09
N SER A 149 -1.37 -13.27 7.78
CA SER A 149 -1.74 -14.62 8.23
C SER A 149 -2.03 -15.52 7.03
N MET A 150 -2.88 -15.05 6.11
CA MET A 150 -3.32 -15.80 4.95
C MET A 150 -2.20 -16.06 3.94
N SER A 151 -1.19 -15.18 3.85
CA SER A 151 -0.03 -15.38 2.95
C SER A 151 0.90 -16.51 3.43
N GLY A 152 0.71 -16.99 4.66
CA GLY A 152 1.57 -17.98 5.31
C GLY A 152 2.85 -17.40 5.90
N LEU A 153 3.12 -16.11 5.71
CA LEU A 153 4.36 -15.46 6.16
C LEU A 153 4.57 -15.60 7.67
N MET A 154 3.50 -15.46 8.46
CA MET A 154 3.59 -15.53 9.91
C MET A 154 4.04 -16.91 10.43
N THR A 155 3.78 -17.99 9.69
CA THR A 155 4.19 -19.35 10.12
C THR A 155 5.71 -19.52 10.14
N LEU A 156 6.45 -18.71 9.38
CA LEU A 156 7.90 -18.80 9.27
C LEU A 156 8.62 -18.31 10.51
N THR A 157 8.00 -17.39 11.25
CA THR A 157 8.50 -16.82 12.49
C THR A 157 7.79 -17.39 13.70
N ALA A 158 7.09 -18.53 13.56
CA ALA A 158 6.41 -19.16 14.67
C ALA A 158 7.38 -19.85 15.64
N GLU A 159 8.64 -20.11 15.24
CA GLU A 159 9.70 -20.70 16.09
C GLU A 159 9.27 -21.98 16.84
N GLY A 160 8.36 -22.78 16.25
CA GLY A 160 7.81 -23.99 16.86
C GLY A 160 6.62 -23.76 17.80
N ASN A 161 6.17 -22.52 17.99
CA ASN A 161 4.93 -22.21 18.70
C ASN A 161 3.70 -22.61 17.87
N GLU A 162 2.63 -23.05 18.54
CA GLU A 162 1.34 -23.36 17.90
C GLU A 162 0.66 -22.12 17.31
N VAL A 163 0.88 -20.96 17.94
CA VAL A 163 0.35 -19.66 17.51
C VAL A 163 1.52 -18.76 17.12
N PRO A 164 1.56 -18.23 15.89
CA PRO A 164 2.59 -17.27 15.49
C PRO A 164 2.59 -16.00 16.35
N HIS A 165 3.76 -15.42 16.55
CA HIS A 165 3.87 -14.11 17.19
C HIS A 165 3.18 -13.01 16.36
N MET A 166 2.66 -12.00 17.04
CA MET A 166 2.11 -10.81 16.38
C MET A 166 3.22 -10.12 15.56
N PRO A 167 3.03 -9.90 14.25
CA PRO A 167 4.03 -9.22 13.44
C PRO A 167 4.23 -7.78 13.91
N GLY A 168 5.49 -7.34 13.99
CA GLY A 168 5.86 -5.98 14.40
C GLY A 168 5.78 -4.93 13.28
N PHE A 169 5.43 -5.34 12.06
CA PHE A 169 5.44 -4.48 10.87
C PHE A 169 4.27 -4.81 9.95
N GLN A 170 3.64 -3.78 9.36
CA GLN A 170 2.50 -3.91 8.45
C GLN A 170 2.95 -4.28 7.03
N ALA A 171 3.53 -5.48 6.88
CA ALA A 171 4.18 -5.91 5.65
C ALA A 171 3.24 -5.93 4.44
N ALA A 172 1.96 -6.30 4.64
CA ALA A 172 1.00 -6.37 3.54
C ALA A 172 0.62 -4.98 3.03
N ASP A 173 0.41 -4.04 3.95
CA ASP A 173 0.13 -2.64 3.63
C ASP A 173 1.28 -2.02 2.81
N TYR A 174 2.51 -2.11 3.31
CA TYR A 174 3.66 -1.51 2.64
C TYR A 174 4.01 -2.21 1.31
N ALA A 175 3.81 -3.52 1.22
CA ALA A 175 3.97 -4.25 -0.05
C ALA A 175 2.97 -3.72 -1.10
N ALA A 176 1.69 -3.61 -0.73
CA ALA A 176 0.64 -3.09 -1.59
C ALA A 176 0.95 -1.67 -2.06
N ALA A 177 1.29 -0.80 -1.12
CA ALA A 177 1.56 0.60 -1.41
C ALA A 177 2.79 0.77 -2.31
N THR A 178 3.82 -0.08 -2.16
CA THR A 178 5.01 -0.08 -3.04
C THR A 178 4.65 -0.49 -4.46
N MET A 179 3.91 -1.59 -4.60
CA MET A 179 3.46 -2.11 -5.90
C MET A 179 2.54 -1.11 -6.60
N ALA A 180 1.66 -0.46 -5.85
CA ALA A 180 0.80 0.61 -6.35
C ALA A 180 1.61 1.82 -6.84
N SER A 181 2.61 2.28 -6.09
CA SER A 181 3.48 3.39 -6.53
C SER A 181 4.17 3.06 -7.85
N ILE A 182 4.71 1.85 -8.01
CA ILE A 182 5.30 1.38 -9.28
C ILE A 182 4.25 1.35 -10.40
N GLY A 183 3.05 0.83 -10.11
CA GLY A 183 1.94 0.75 -11.05
C GLY A 183 1.46 2.13 -11.51
N VAL A 184 1.33 3.09 -10.58
CA VAL A 184 0.93 4.48 -10.88
C VAL A 184 1.99 5.15 -11.72
N LEU A 185 3.28 5.08 -11.36
CA LEU A 185 4.37 5.65 -12.15
C LEU A 185 4.41 5.04 -13.57
N SER A 186 4.22 3.73 -13.69
CA SER A 186 4.14 3.04 -14.98
C SER A 186 2.94 3.53 -15.81
N ALA A 187 1.80 3.73 -15.15
CA ALA A 187 0.59 4.26 -15.78
C ALA A 187 0.74 5.72 -16.20
N VAL A 188 1.45 6.55 -15.43
CA VAL A 188 1.80 7.94 -15.78
C VAL A 188 2.66 7.95 -17.04
N ILE A 189 3.71 7.12 -17.10
CA ILE A 189 4.55 7.00 -18.29
C ILE A 189 3.73 6.57 -19.51
N ARG A 190 2.81 5.61 -19.34
CA ARG A 190 1.90 5.18 -20.42
C ARG A 190 0.95 6.31 -20.84
N HIS A 191 0.41 7.06 -19.88
CA HIS A 191 -0.46 8.19 -20.13
C HIS A 191 0.26 9.28 -20.94
N MET A 192 1.48 9.66 -20.55
CA MET A 192 2.30 10.64 -21.30
C MET A 192 2.55 10.24 -22.76
N LYS A 193 2.67 8.92 -23.04
CA LYS A 193 2.92 8.41 -24.39
C LYS A 193 1.68 8.25 -25.24
N THR A 194 0.52 8.02 -24.62
CA THR A 194 -0.68 7.55 -25.34
C THR A 194 -1.95 8.35 -25.07
N GLY A 195 -1.93 9.24 -24.08
CA GLY A 195 -3.12 9.92 -23.53
C GLY A 195 -4.09 9.00 -22.76
N ASN A 196 -3.83 7.69 -22.68
CA ASN A 196 -4.76 6.74 -22.09
C ASN A 196 -4.47 6.51 -20.60
N GLY A 197 -5.51 6.58 -19.79
CA GLY A 197 -5.49 6.19 -18.39
C GLY A 197 -5.47 4.67 -18.17
N ALA A 198 -5.40 4.25 -16.91
CA ALA A 198 -5.35 2.85 -16.51
C ALA A 198 -6.18 2.60 -15.25
N TYR A 199 -6.67 1.38 -15.10
CA TYR A 199 -7.22 0.90 -13.83
C TYR A 199 -6.22 -0.07 -13.21
N LEU A 200 -5.82 0.21 -11.97
CA LEU A 200 -4.89 -0.58 -11.18
C LEU A 200 -5.67 -1.18 -10.01
N ASP A 201 -5.93 -2.49 -10.09
CA ASP A 201 -6.48 -3.28 -9.00
C ASP A 201 -5.31 -3.83 -8.16
N ILE A 202 -5.12 -3.28 -6.96
CA ILE A 202 -4.02 -3.62 -6.07
C ILE A 202 -4.55 -4.44 -4.89
N ALA A 203 -4.27 -5.74 -4.93
CA ALA A 203 -4.49 -6.64 -3.81
C ALA A 203 -3.29 -6.63 -2.86
N MET A 204 -3.53 -6.42 -1.56
CA MET A 204 -2.49 -6.53 -0.53
C MET A 204 -1.90 -7.93 -0.49
N PHE A 205 -2.74 -8.97 -0.63
CA PHE A 205 -2.31 -10.35 -0.65
C PHE A 205 -1.34 -10.63 -1.81
N ASP A 206 -1.71 -10.28 -3.04
CA ASP A 206 -0.85 -10.51 -4.22
C ASP A 206 0.46 -9.75 -4.11
N SER A 207 0.40 -8.53 -3.57
CA SER A 207 1.57 -7.68 -3.37
C SER A 207 2.55 -8.30 -2.37
N LEU A 208 2.07 -8.75 -1.20
CA LEU A 208 2.91 -9.39 -0.20
C LEU A 208 3.43 -10.76 -0.66
N PHE A 209 2.55 -11.54 -1.29
CA PHE A 209 2.88 -12.86 -1.79
C PHE A 209 3.97 -12.79 -2.86
N SER A 210 3.91 -11.79 -3.76
CA SER A 210 4.93 -11.60 -4.80
C SER A 210 6.31 -11.23 -4.24
N MET A 211 6.36 -10.58 -3.07
CA MET A 211 7.62 -10.30 -2.36
C MET A 211 8.20 -11.51 -1.61
N SER A 212 7.44 -12.60 -1.48
CA SER A 212 7.82 -13.79 -0.71
C SER A 212 8.55 -14.87 -1.52
N ASN A 213 9.18 -14.51 -2.65
CA ASN A 213 9.73 -15.47 -3.62
C ASN A 213 10.70 -16.50 -3.02
N VAL A 214 11.66 -16.05 -2.22
CA VAL A 214 12.69 -16.91 -1.61
C VAL A 214 12.04 -17.90 -0.65
N ILE A 215 11.16 -17.41 0.22
CA ILE A 215 10.41 -18.19 1.20
C ILE A 215 9.53 -19.25 0.52
N LEU A 216 8.87 -18.88 -0.57
CA LEU A 216 7.96 -19.76 -1.30
C LEU A 216 8.67 -20.82 -2.14
N SER A 217 10.00 -20.79 -2.25
CA SER A 217 10.76 -21.66 -3.17
C SER A 217 10.43 -23.14 -3.01
N GLY A 218 10.23 -23.64 -1.79
CA GLY A 218 9.97 -25.06 -1.57
C GLY A 218 8.52 -25.44 -1.77
N ALA A 219 7.58 -24.52 -1.48
CA ALA A 219 6.19 -24.71 -1.91
C ALA A 219 6.12 -24.77 -3.45
N LYS A 220 6.81 -23.85 -4.13
CA LYS A 220 6.92 -23.83 -5.60
C LYS A 220 7.58 -25.10 -6.15
N ALA A 221 8.67 -25.58 -5.53
CA ALA A 221 9.34 -26.81 -5.93
C ALA A 221 8.41 -28.03 -5.80
N ARG A 222 7.70 -28.18 -4.68
CA ARG A 222 6.72 -29.26 -4.48
C ARG A 222 5.59 -29.22 -5.50
N THR A 223 5.04 -28.04 -5.81
CA THR A 223 4.01 -27.90 -6.83
C THR A 223 4.52 -28.28 -8.23
N ALA A 224 5.81 -28.10 -8.50
CA ALA A 224 6.46 -28.50 -9.75
C ALA A 224 6.88 -30.00 -9.79
N GLY A 225 6.52 -30.79 -8.78
CA GLY A 225 6.91 -32.21 -8.67
C GLY A 225 8.34 -32.43 -8.18
N GLY A 226 9.01 -31.39 -7.68
CA GLY A 226 10.32 -31.48 -7.05
C GLY A 226 10.25 -31.92 -5.58
N GLU A 227 11.30 -32.59 -5.12
CA GLU A 227 11.50 -32.95 -3.71
C GLU A 227 12.45 -31.95 -3.03
N GLY A 228 12.24 -31.69 -1.72
CA GLY A 228 13.12 -30.84 -0.92
C GLY A 228 12.40 -29.86 0.00
N TYR A 229 12.98 -29.62 1.19
CA TYR A 229 12.58 -28.53 2.07
C TYR A 229 13.28 -27.24 1.64
N PRO A 230 12.57 -26.09 1.58
CA PRO A 230 13.21 -24.81 1.30
C PRO A 230 13.90 -24.32 2.56
N MET A 231 15.01 -24.94 2.92
CA MET A 231 15.94 -24.29 3.83
C MET A 231 17.05 -23.72 2.98
N MET A 232 16.80 -22.51 2.47
CA MET A 232 17.89 -21.56 2.49
C MET A 232 18.28 -21.48 3.98
N GLN A 233 19.35 -22.17 4.39
CA GLN A 233 19.79 -22.32 5.80
C GLN A 233 20.09 -20.97 6.47
N LEU A 234 20.00 -19.88 5.71
CA LEU A 234 20.15 -18.48 6.07
C LEU A 234 19.04 -17.94 6.99
N TRP A 235 18.23 -18.76 7.64
CA TRP A 235 17.20 -18.27 8.56
C TRP A 235 17.35 -18.97 9.91
N GLY A 236 18.51 -18.76 10.55
CA GLY A 236 18.84 -19.31 11.86
C GLY A 236 19.32 -20.77 11.85
N GLY A 237 19.20 -21.48 10.71
CA GLY A 237 19.70 -22.85 10.55
C GLY A 237 21.21 -22.97 10.30
N ASN A 238 21.88 -21.86 9.98
CA ASN A 238 23.32 -21.80 9.80
C ASN A 238 23.93 -21.00 10.96
N PRO A 239 24.90 -21.53 11.71
CA PRO A 239 25.51 -20.78 12.81
C PRO A 239 26.23 -19.51 12.33
N ARG A 240 26.62 -19.45 11.05
CA ARG A 240 27.17 -18.25 10.40
C ARG A 240 26.11 -17.25 9.97
N TYR A 241 24.82 -17.57 10.07
CA TYR A 241 23.70 -16.69 9.72
C TYR A 241 22.53 -16.89 10.69
N SER A 242 22.64 -16.27 11.87
CA SER A 242 21.69 -16.44 12.98
C SER A 242 21.75 -15.28 13.98
N THR A 243 20.79 -15.24 14.90
CA THR A 243 20.75 -14.32 16.04
C THR A 243 21.14 -15.05 17.33
N TYR A 244 21.88 -14.37 18.20
CA TYR A 244 22.41 -14.93 19.45
C TYR A 244 22.18 -13.99 20.62
N ALA A 245 21.90 -14.55 21.79
CA ALA A 245 21.87 -13.80 23.04
C ALA A 245 23.30 -13.46 23.49
N THR A 246 23.50 -12.24 23.98
CA THR A 246 24.74 -11.76 24.59
C THR A 246 24.65 -11.79 26.11
N ALA A 247 25.79 -11.61 26.80
CA ALA A 247 25.86 -11.60 28.26
C ALA A 247 25.04 -10.47 28.92
N ASP A 248 24.73 -9.39 28.18
CA ASP A 248 23.89 -8.28 28.65
C ASP A 248 22.41 -8.41 28.24
N ASN A 249 21.96 -9.62 27.86
CA ASN A 249 20.58 -9.94 27.44
C ASN A 249 20.10 -9.17 26.21
N LYS A 250 21.02 -8.70 25.36
CA LYS A 250 20.69 -8.16 24.04
C LYS A 250 20.92 -9.25 22.98
N ALA A 251 20.34 -9.03 21.80
CA ALA A 251 20.58 -9.92 20.67
C ALA A 251 21.67 -9.34 19.77
N VAL A 252 22.53 -10.21 19.24
CA VAL A 252 23.46 -9.90 18.14
C VAL A 252 23.12 -10.76 16.93
N SER A 253 23.12 -10.17 15.74
CA SER A 253 22.98 -10.88 14.48
C SER A 253 24.35 -11.18 13.88
N VAL A 254 24.60 -12.43 13.51
CA VAL A 254 25.81 -12.88 12.80
C VAL A 254 25.44 -13.22 11.37
N ALA A 255 26.18 -12.70 10.38
CA ALA A 255 26.01 -12.99 8.96
C ALA A 255 27.38 -13.09 8.24
N LEU A 256 27.98 -14.28 8.26
CA LEU A 256 29.32 -14.62 7.76
C LEU A 256 29.24 -15.65 6.62
N LEU A 257 28.60 -15.28 5.51
CA LEU A 257 28.36 -16.20 4.37
C LEU A 257 29.50 -16.27 3.36
N GLU A 258 30.45 -15.34 3.40
CA GLU A 258 31.49 -15.14 2.39
C GLU A 258 32.75 -15.99 2.63
N ALA A 259 32.67 -17.03 3.46
CA ALA A 259 33.79 -17.89 3.84
C ALA A 259 33.74 -19.27 3.18
#